data_AF-A0A1S3YRI1-F1
#
_entry.id   AF-A0A1S3YRI1-F1
#
_cell.length_a   1.000
_cell.length_b   1.000
_cell.length_c   1.000
_cell.angle_alpha   90.00
_cell.angle_beta   90.00
_cell.angle_gamma   90.00
#
_symmetry.space_group_name_H-M   'P 1'
#
loop_
_entity.id
_entity.type
_entity.pdbx_description
1 polymer ?
#
loop_
_entity_poly.entity_id
_entity_poly.type
_entity_poly.pdbx_seq_one_letter_code
_entity_poly.pdbx_strand_id
1 'polypeptide(L)'
;MVYVEQRKDNSKKAHEQLSSLYFALARAYTIDEFNELMSKVDEIDPRVKSYLYQIGYEKWSCVYATVNRTWTMTLNIAELVNAANKDARELLVIALLEFMRALIERWNSTNMENATGSLTFLGKKYHKMLEDNKVLS
;
A
#
# COMPACT_ATOMS: atom_id res chain seq x y z
N MET A 1 25.51 36.78 34.65
CA MET A 1 25.15 36.40 33.26
C MET A 1 25.25 34.89 33.06
N VAL A 2 26.40 34.26 33.39
CA VAL A 2 26.66 32.80 33.30
C VAL A 2 25.59 31.91 33.96
N TYR A 3 25.12 32.23 35.17
CA TYR A 3 24.10 31.43 35.88
C TYR A 3 22.72 31.40 35.19
N VAL A 4 22.34 32.48 34.51
CA VAL A 4 21.05 32.57 33.83
C VAL A 4 21.08 31.78 32.52
N GLU A 5 22.22 31.79 31.83
CA GLU A 5 22.45 31.00 30.62
C GLU A 5 22.49 29.51 30.92
N GLN A 6 23.19 29.07 31.98
CA GLN A 6 23.18 27.67 32.43
C GLN A 6 21.77 27.18 32.79
N ARG A 7 20.96 28.03 33.42
CA ARG A 7 19.58 27.69 33.78
C ARG A 7 18.68 27.54 32.53
N LYS A 8 18.88 28.37 31.51
CA LYS A 8 18.18 28.26 30.22
C LYS A 8 18.59 27.01 29.46
N ASP A 9 19.89 26.68 29.44
CA ASP A 9 20.42 25.51 28.75
C ASP A 9 19.91 24.20 29.38
N ASN A 10 19.94 24.11 30.71
CA ASN A 10 19.37 22.97 31.45
C ASN A 10 17.86 22.80 31.21
N SER A 11 17.12 23.91 31.13
CA SER A 11 15.67 23.86 30.84
C SER A 11 15.38 23.34 29.43
N LYS A 12 16.20 23.73 28.45
CA LYS A 12 16.06 23.26 27.07
C LYS A 12 16.33 21.75 26.97
N LYS A 13 17.40 21.29 27.63
CA LYS A 13 17.77 19.87 27.66
C LYS A 13 16.69 19.00 28.32
N ALA A 14 16.13 19.44 29.45
CA ALA A 14 15.03 18.72 30.12
C ALA A 14 13.79 18.64 29.22
N HIS A 15 13.46 19.69 28.48
CA HIS A 15 12.36 19.69 27.53
C HIS A 15 12.56 18.69 26.38
N GLU A 16 13.76 18.66 25.79
CA GLU A 16 14.11 17.69 24.74
C GLU A 16 14.03 16.24 25.24
N GLN A 17 14.51 15.98 26.47
CA GLN A 17 14.41 14.67 27.12
C GLN A 17 12.95 14.25 27.36
N LEU A 18 12.12 15.14 27.92
CA LEU A 18 10.70 14.89 28.13
C LEU A 18 9.95 14.62 26.83
N SER A 19 10.27 15.35 25.75
CA SER A 19 9.69 15.13 24.43
C SER A 19 10.01 13.73 23.90
N SER A 20 11.28 13.31 23.98
CA SER A 20 11.70 11.97 23.59
C SER A 20 10.99 10.88 24.39
N LEU A 21 10.93 11.02 25.72
CA LEU A 21 10.23 10.09 26.60
C LEU A 21 8.73 10.02 26.32
N TYR A 22 8.08 11.14 26.00
CA TYR A 22 6.67 11.16 25.62
C TYR A 22 6.41 10.30 24.38
N PHE A 23 7.21 10.43 23.32
CA PHE A 23 7.03 9.61 22.12
C PHE A 23 7.30 8.13 22.38
N ALA A 24 8.26 7.80 23.25
CA ALA A 24 8.50 6.43 23.68
C ALA A 24 7.30 5.87 24.46
N LEU A 25 6.76 6.64 25.42
CA LEU A 25 5.57 6.28 26.20
C LEU A 25 4.34 6.06 25.33
N ALA A 26 4.11 6.95 24.36
CA ALA A 26 2.99 6.84 23.44
C ALA A 26 3.04 5.54 22.62
N ARG A 27 4.26 5.04 22.34
CA ARG A 27 4.52 3.84 21.53
C ARG A 27 4.79 2.57 22.33
N ALA A 28 4.84 2.63 23.67
CA ALA A 28 5.08 1.46 24.51
C ALA A 28 4.00 0.39 24.26
N TYR A 29 4.43 -0.86 24.13
CA TYR A 29 3.56 -1.99 23.80
C TYR A 29 3.16 -2.80 25.02
N THR A 30 3.97 -2.72 26.09
CA THR A 30 3.72 -3.42 27.36
C THR A 30 3.52 -2.42 28.49
N ILE A 31 2.78 -2.84 29.51
CA ILE A 31 2.52 -2.02 30.70
C ILE A 31 3.84 -1.78 31.46
N ASP A 32 4.72 -2.77 31.49
CA ASP A 32 6.02 -2.68 32.17
C ASP A 32 6.93 -1.63 31.52
N GLU A 33 7.08 -1.65 30.18
CA GLU A 33 7.83 -0.62 29.45
C GLU A 33 7.24 0.78 29.68
N PHE A 34 5.91 0.90 29.66
CA PHE A 34 5.24 2.16 29.92
C PHE A 34 5.54 2.69 31.33
N ASN A 35 5.45 1.82 32.35
CA ASN A 35 5.69 2.21 33.74
C ASN A 35 7.15 2.60 34.00
N GLU A 36 8.10 1.91 33.37
CA GLU A 36 9.52 2.26 33.44
C GLU A 36 9.78 3.66 32.84
N LEU A 37 9.24 3.92 31.65
CA LEU A 37 9.36 5.22 31.00
C LEU A 37 8.64 6.33 31.79
N MET A 38 7.50 6.04 32.40
CA MET A 38 6.74 7.01 33.19
C MET A 38 7.50 7.39 34.47
N SER A 39 8.24 6.44 35.06
CA SER A 39 9.10 6.71 36.21
C SER A 39 10.22 7.70 35.85
N LYS A 40 10.83 7.55 34.66
CA LYS A 40 11.84 8.51 34.14
C LYS A 40 11.25 9.90 33.90
N VAL A 41 10.00 10.00 33.46
CA VAL A 41 9.29 11.30 33.33
C VAL A 41 9.05 11.93 34.70
N ASP A 42 8.64 11.14 35.68
CA ASP A 42 8.40 11.58 37.06
C ASP A 42 9.68 12.13 37.72
N GLU A 43 10.82 11.51 37.45
CA GLU A 43 12.14 11.96 37.92
C GLU A 43 12.55 13.32 37.34
N ILE A 44 12.16 13.62 36.10
CA ILE A 44 12.52 14.90 35.44
C ILE A 44 11.56 16.01 35.86
N ASP A 45 10.25 15.77 35.78
CA ASP A 45 9.22 16.72 36.23
C ASP A 45 7.93 15.98 36.62
N PRO A 46 7.65 15.81 37.92
CA PRO A 46 6.45 15.13 38.41
C PRO A 46 5.13 15.76 37.92
N ARG A 47 5.14 17.05 37.58
CA ARG A 47 3.95 17.75 37.08
C ARG A 47 3.52 17.21 35.71
N VAL A 48 4.48 16.75 34.90
CA VAL A 48 4.19 16.17 33.58
C VAL A 48 3.42 14.87 33.72
N LYS A 49 3.79 14.01 34.67
CA LYS A 49 3.06 12.75 34.94
C LYS A 49 1.61 13.02 35.34
N SER A 50 1.38 13.97 36.25
CA SER A 50 0.02 14.35 36.65
C SER A 50 -0.80 14.89 35.46
N TYR A 51 -0.18 15.74 34.63
CA TYR A 51 -0.81 16.29 33.44
C TYR A 51 -1.17 15.21 32.42
N LEU A 52 -0.24 14.28 32.12
CA LEU A 52 -0.47 13.17 31.21
C LEU A 52 -1.59 12.24 31.67
N TYR A 53 -1.70 12.02 32.99
CA TYR A 53 -2.81 11.28 33.58
C TYR A 53 -4.15 12.00 33.40
N GLN A 54 -4.20 13.31 33.62
CA GLN A 54 -5.43 14.11 33.43
C GLN A 54 -5.94 14.11 31.98
N ILE A 55 -5.05 14.03 31.00
CA ILE A 55 -5.44 13.86 29.59
C ILE A 55 -6.20 12.55 29.39
N GLY A 56 -5.80 11.48 30.11
CA GLY A 56 -6.30 10.12 29.95
C GLY A 56 -5.40 9.30 29.03
N TYR A 57 -4.80 8.23 29.56
CA TYR A 57 -3.83 7.39 28.84
C TYR A 57 -4.42 6.72 27.61
N GLU A 58 -5.70 6.34 27.66
CA GLU A 58 -6.44 5.74 26.55
C GLU A 58 -6.49 6.62 25.29
N LYS A 59 -6.27 7.94 25.44
CA LYS A 59 -6.31 8.88 24.30
C LYS A 59 -5.03 8.92 23.50
N TRP A 60 -3.87 8.66 24.13
CA TRP A 60 -2.57 8.92 23.52
C TRP A 60 -1.56 7.77 23.65
N SER A 61 -1.73 6.86 24.61
CA SER A 61 -0.86 5.70 24.78
C SER A 61 -1.38 4.49 24.02
N CYS A 62 -0.49 3.79 23.32
CA CYS A 62 -0.82 2.54 22.62
C CYS A 62 -1.27 1.43 23.58
N VAL A 63 -0.57 1.22 24.70
CA VAL A 63 -0.86 0.10 25.62
C VAL A 63 -2.20 0.24 26.33
N TYR A 64 -2.70 1.46 26.52
CA TYR A 64 -4.01 1.74 27.14
C TYR A 64 -5.14 2.01 26.13
N ALA A 65 -4.85 1.96 24.82
CA ALA A 65 -5.86 2.22 23.80
C ALA A 65 -6.89 1.08 23.73
N THR A 66 -8.19 1.41 23.75
CA THR A 66 -9.29 0.43 23.63
C THR A 66 -9.28 -0.31 22.29
N VAL A 67 -8.76 0.34 21.25
CA VAL A 67 -8.56 -0.24 19.91
C VAL A 67 -7.07 -0.24 19.64
N ASN A 68 -6.55 -1.36 19.13
CA ASN A 68 -5.14 -1.55 18.85
C ASN A 68 -4.67 -0.58 17.75
N ARG A 69 -4.27 0.65 18.13
CA ARG A 69 -3.84 1.73 17.22
C ARG A 69 -2.65 1.33 16.36
N THR A 70 -1.81 0.44 16.88
CA THR A 70 -0.69 -0.16 16.15
C THR A 70 -1.16 -0.88 14.91
N TRP A 71 -2.27 -1.61 15.00
CA TRP A 71 -2.82 -2.36 13.87
C TRP A 71 -3.22 -1.43 12.71
N THR A 72 -3.80 -0.27 13.03
CA THR A 72 -4.20 0.74 12.02
C THR A 72 -3.01 1.40 11.34
N MET A 73 -1.86 1.51 12.01
CA MET A 73 -0.66 2.14 11.45
C MET A 73 0.28 1.12 10.76
N THR A 74 0.30 -0.13 11.21
CA THR A 74 1.10 -1.22 10.62
C THR A 74 0.42 -1.85 9.41
N LEU A 75 -0.91 -1.95 9.40
CA LEU A 75 -1.62 -2.23 8.17
C LEU A 75 -1.58 -0.96 7.32
N ASN A 76 -0.64 -0.87 6.38
CA ASN A 76 -0.79 0.02 5.25
C ASN A 76 -2.10 -0.38 4.55
N ILE A 77 -3.19 0.32 4.87
CA ILE A 77 -4.55 -0.03 4.43
C ILE A 77 -4.60 -0.15 2.90
N ALA A 78 -3.83 0.69 2.19
CA ALA A 78 -3.73 0.61 0.74
C ALA A 78 -3.07 -0.70 0.28
N GLU A 79 -1.97 -1.14 0.91
CA GLU A 79 -1.33 -2.42 0.59
C GLU A 79 -2.24 -3.62 0.93
N LEU A 80 -2.91 -3.60 2.08
CA LEU A 80 -3.82 -4.67 2.47
C LEU A 80 -4.99 -4.79 1.48
N VAL A 81 -5.62 -3.67 1.13
CA VAL A 81 -6.71 -3.63 0.16
C VAL A 81 -6.22 -4.06 -1.23
N ASN A 82 -5.01 -3.65 -1.64
CA ASN A 82 -4.42 -4.08 -2.90
C ASN A 82 -4.09 -5.59 -2.91
N ALA A 83 -3.62 -6.14 -1.81
CA ALA A 83 -3.35 -7.57 -1.67
C ALA A 83 -4.65 -8.38 -1.68
N ALA A 84 -5.67 -7.95 -0.94
CA ALA A 84 -6.98 -8.60 -0.91
C ALA A 84 -7.68 -8.57 -2.28
N ASN A 85 -7.50 -7.50 -3.06
CA ASN A 85 -8.10 -7.34 -4.39
C ASN A 85 -7.21 -7.84 -5.55
N LYS A 86 -6.07 -8.48 -5.26
CA LYS A 86 -5.14 -8.93 -6.30
C LYS A 86 -5.82 -9.92 -7.27
N ASP A 87 -6.46 -10.95 -6.74
CA ASP A 87 -7.09 -12.00 -7.54
C ASP A 87 -8.25 -11.47 -8.39
N ALA A 88 -9.05 -10.54 -7.83
CA ALA A 88 -10.13 -9.89 -8.57
C ALA A 88 -9.60 -9.09 -9.77
N ARG A 89 -8.44 -8.42 -9.63
CA ARG A 89 -7.81 -7.69 -10.75
C ARG A 89 -7.25 -8.64 -11.81
N GLU A 90 -6.62 -9.73 -11.40
CA GLU A 90 -6.11 -10.74 -12.33
C GLU A 90 -7.25 -11.35 -13.14
N LEU A 91 -8.37 -11.70 -12.50
CA LEU A 91 -9.57 -12.19 -13.17
C LEU A 91 -10.15 -11.19 -14.18
N LEU A 92 -10.25 -9.92 -13.83
CA LEU A 92 -10.73 -8.88 -14.76
C LEU A 92 -9.80 -8.72 -15.97
N VAL A 93 -8.49 -8.81 -15.77
CA VAL A 93 -7.51 -8.73 -16.87
C VAL A 93 -7.61 -9.96 -17.79
N ILE A 94 -7.75 -11.16 -17.22
CA ILE A 94 -7.93 -12.39 -18.00
C ILE A 94 -9.22 -12.31 -18.82
N ALA A 95 -10.35 -11.96 -18.19
CA ALA A 95 -11.64 -11.82 -18.87
C ALA A 95 -11.59 -10.81 -20.03
N LEU A 96 -10.87 -9.69 -19.85
CA LEU A 96 -10.66 -8.70 -20.91
C LEU A 96 -9.85 -9.27 -22.08
N LEU A 97 -8.76 -9.99 -21.80
CA LEU A 97 -7.93 -10.61 -22.83
C LEU A 97 -8.69 -11.70 -23.60
N GLU A 98 -9.49 -12.51 -22.91
CA GLU A 98 -10.36 -13.51 -23.53
C GLU A 98 -11.41 -12.86 -24.43
N PHE A 99 -12.01 -11.76 -24.00
CA PHE A 99 -12.94 -10.99 -24.82
C PHE A 99 -12.28 -10.44 -26.10
N MET A 100 -11.08 -9.87 -25.99
CA MET A 100 -10.33 -9.39 -27.17
C MET A 100 -9.97 -10.55 -28.11
N ARG A 101 -9.54 -11.69 -27.58
CA ARG A 101 -9.25 -12.89 -28.37
C ARG A 101 -10.48 -13.34 -29.14
N ALA A 102 -11.63 -13.44 -28.49
CA ALA A 102 -12.88 -13.86 -29.12
C ALA A 102 -13.32 -12.92 -30.25
N LEU A 103 -13.08 -11.60 -30.12
CA LEU A 103 -13.36 -10.64 -31.19
C LEU A 103 -12.46 -10.87 -32.42
N ILE A 104 -11.16 -11.11 -32.19
CA ILE A 104 -10.19 -11.36 -33.27
C ILE A 104 -10.51 -12.69 -33.97
N GLU A 105 -10.79 -13.74 -33.21
CA GLU A 105 -11.20 -15.04 -33.74
C GLU A 105 -12.45 -14.90 -34.61
N ARG A 106 -13.48 -14.21 -34.12
CA ARG A 106 -14.71 -13.97 -34.87
C ARG A 106 -14.45 -13.19 -36.16
N TRP A 107 -13.64 -12.14 -36.12
CA TRP A 107 -13.29 -11.34 -37.30
C TRP A 107 -12.55 -12.18 -38.35
N ASN A 108 -11.59 -13.00 -37.92
CA ASN A 108 -10.87 -13.92 -38.80
C ASN A 108 -11.79 -14.95 -39.45
N SER A 109 -12.68 -15.57 -38.67
CA SER A 109 -13.66 -16.53 -39.18
C SER A 109 -14.57 -15.89 -40.23
N THR A 110 -15.12 -14.71 -39.95
CA THR A 110 -15.98 -13.99 -40.91
C THR A 110 -15.23 -13.60 -42.19
N ASN A 111 -13.98 -13.14 -42.08
CA ASN A 111 -13.17 -12.83 -43.25
C ASN A 111 -12.81 -14.07 -44.08
N MET A 112 -12.54 -15.20 -43.42
CA MET A 112 -12.29 -16.46 -44.09
C MET A 112 -13.54 -16.95 -44.83
N GLU A 113 -14.71 -16.88 -44.21
CA GLU A 113 -16.01 -17.19 -44.85
C GLU A 113 -16.29 -16.26 -46.04
N ASN A 114 -16.02 -14.96 -45.90
CA ASN A 114 -16.18 -14.00 -46.99
C ASN A 114 -15.19 -14.27 -48.15
N ALA A 115 -13.97 -14.71 -47.85
CA ALA A 115 -12.97 -15.06 -48.85
C ALA A 115 -13.31 -16.37 -49.58
N THR A 116 -13.86 -17.37 -48.89
CA THR A 116 -14.29 -18.63 -49.50
C THR A 116 -15.63 -18.50 -50.25
N GLY A 117 -16.55 -17.69 -49.73
CA GLY A 117 -17.83 -17.37 -50.38
C GLY A 117 -17.71 -16.42 -51.56
N SER A 118 -16.68 -15.55 -51.57
CA SER A 118 -16.25 -14.85 -52.76
C SER A 118 -15.51 -15.82 -53.67
N LEU A 119 -16.26 -16.60 -54.47
CA LEU A 119 -15.73 -17.24 -55.66
C LEU A 119 -15.39 -16.16 -56.72
N THR A 120 -14.54 -15.21 -56.36
CA THR A 120 -13.92 -14.31 -57.32
C THR A 120 -12.84 -15.12 -58.02
N PHE A 121 -13.09 -15.42 -59.29
CA PHE A 121 -12.07 -15.80 -60.24
C PHE A 121 -10.89 -14.83 -60.10
N LEU A 122 -9.83 -15.25 -59.40
CA LEU A 122 -8.57 -14.53 -59.37
C LEU A 122 -8.19 -14.27 -60.83
N GLY A 123 -8.02 -13.01 -61.20
CA GLY A 123 -7.70 -12.67 -62.59
C GLY A 123 -6.56 -13.54 -63.09
N LYS A 124 -6.68 -14.11 -64.30
CA LYS A 124 -5.84 -15.20 -64.85
C LYS A 124 -4.35 -15.13 -64.48
N LYS A 125 -3.77 -13.93 -64.43
CA LYS A 125 -2.39 -13.66 -64.04
C LYS A 125 -2.06 -14.19 -62.63
N TYR A 126 -2.88 -13.88 -61.64
CA TYR A 126 -2.62 -14.22 -60.24
C TYR A 126 -2.92 -15.69 -59.93
N HIS A 127 -3.93 -16.27 -60.59
CA HIS A 127 -4.20 -17.71 -60.49
C HIS A 127 -3.02 -18.54 -61.03
N LYS A 128 -2.40 -18.13 -62.15
CA LYS A 128 -1.22 -18.81 -62.70
C LYS A 128 -0.03 -18.79 -61.73
N MET A 129 0.24 -17.63 -61.12
CA MET A 129 1.33 -17.48 -60.14
C MET A 129 1.13 -18.33 -58.87
N LEU A 130 -0.12 -18.59 -58.48
CA LEU A 130 -0.44 -19.44 -57.32
C LEU A 130 -0.23 -20.93 -57.62
N GLU A 131 -0.62 -21.39 -58.82
CA GLU A 131 -0.39 -22.76 -59.25
C GLU A 131 1.10 -23.06 -59.46
N ASP A 132 1.85 -22.15 -60.09
CA ASP A 132 3.29 -22.32 -60.30
C ASP A 132 4.04 -22.47 -58.96
N ASN A 133 3.63 -21.74 -57.91
CA ASN A 133 4.20 -21.87 -56.57
C ASN A 133 3.80 -23.15 -55.82
N LYS A 134 2.60 -23.71 -56.10
CA LYS A 134 2.20 -25.01 -55.53
C LYS A 134 2.97 -26.17 -56.15
N VAL A 135 3.32 -26.08 -57.43
CA VAL A 135 4.12 -27.11 -58.14
C VAL A 135 5.60 -27.08 -57.72
N LEU A 136 6.05 -25.96 -57.14
CA LEU A 136 7.42 -25.79 -56.62
C LEU A 136 7.57 -26.14 -55.13
N SER A 137 6.49 -26.54 -54.44
CA SER A 137 6.48 -27.01 -53.04
C SER A 137 6.36 -28.52 -52.95
#